data_AF-A0A5S3VUR7-F1
#
_entry.id   AF-A0A5S3VUR7-F1
#
_cell.length_a   1.000
_cell.length_b   1.000
_cell.length_c   1.000
_cell.angle_alpha   90.00
_cell.angle_beta   90.00
_cell.angle_gamma   90.00
#
_symmetry.space_group_name_H-M   'P 1'
#
loop_
_entity.id
_entity.type
_entity.pdbx_description
1 polymer ?
#
loop_
_entity_poly.entity_id
_entity_poly.type
_entity_poly.pdbx_seq_one_letter_code
_entity_poly.pdbx_strand_id
1 'polypeptide(L)'
;AFYQGEGARLAAPQPYRHYAAYLAQQDGEVAQAYWRDVLAEVEHKTPLPLAHQRAEQRAQEPAMQARTVTFSEEQTGALSAFAKRSQTTVNILVQGAWALLLSKYGGGSQVVFGSTTS
;
A
#
# COMPACT_ATOMS: atom_id res chain seq x y z
N ALA A 1 18.25 20.40 -17.02
CA ALA A 1 18.75 19.42 -18.00
C ALA A 1 17.60 18.83 -18.84
N PHE A 2 16.85 17.83 -18.39
CA PHE A 2 15.81 17.18 -19.24
C PHE A 2 14.62 18.08 -19.63
N TYR A 3 14.18 18.98 -18.76
CA TYR A 3 13.13 19.98 -19.07
C TYR A 3 13.64 21.17 -19.90
N GLN A 4 14.95 21.24 -20.19
CA GLN A 4 15.57 22.37 -20.91
C GLN A 4 15.90 22.06 -22.38
N GLY A 5 15.41 20.95 -22.93
CA GLY A 5 15.59 20.62 -24.35
C GLY A 5 17.02 20.19 -24.75
N GLU A 6 17.95 20.12 -23.79
CA GLU A 6 19.25 19.49 -24.00
C GLU A 6 19.03 17.97 -24.11
N GLY A 7 19.06 17.49 -25.35
CA GLY A 7 18.69 16.13 -25.75
C GLY A 7 19.58 15.07 -25.12
N ALA A 8 19.22 14.64 -23.91
CA ALA A 8 19.69 13.39 -23.37
C ALA A 8 19.10 12.23 -24.20
N ARG A 9 19.96 11.47 -24.88
CA ARG A 9 19.55 10.25 -25.59
C ARG A 9 19.16 9.18 -24.56
N LEU A 10 17.86 9.00 -24.38
CA LEU A 10 17.30 7.90 -23.60
C LEU A 10 17.14 6.66 -24.49
N ALA A 11 17.28 5.48 -23.88
CA ALA A 11 16.92 4.24 -24.54
C ALA A 11 15.41 4.24 -24.88
N ALA A 12 15.05 3.55 -25.97
CA ALA A 12 13.65 3.38 -26.31
C ALA A 12 12.92 2.61 -25.19
N PRO A 13 11.74 3.06 -24.75
CA PRO A 13 10.98 2.39 -23.71
C PRO A 13 10.49 1.01 -24.20
N GLN A 14 10.44 0.04 -23.29
CA GLN A 14 9.87 -1.27 -23.58
C GLN A 14 8.34 -1.17 -23.73
N PRO A 15 7.73 -1.75 -24.78
CA PRO A 15 6.29 -1.74 -24.94
C PRO A 15 5.56 -2.48 -23.82
N TYR A 16 4.54 -1.87 -23.22
CA TYR A 16 3.73 -2.47 -22.15
C TYR A 16 3.11 -3.83 -22.54
N ARG A 17 2.82 -4.04 -23.82
CA ARG A 17 2.32 -5.33 -24.35
C ARG A 17 3.23 -6.53 -24.00
N HIS A 18 4.54 -6.32 -23.82
CA HIS A 18 5.44 -7.40 -23.42
C HIS A 18 5.13 -7.85 -21.99
N TYR A 19 4.87 -6.90 -21.08
CA TYR A 19 4.44 -7.20 -19.72
C TYR A 19 3.05 -7.84 -19.68
N ALA A 20 2.10 -7.35 -20.49
CA ALA A 20 0.78 -7.97 -20.61
C ALA A 20 0.86 -9.42 -21.12
N ALA A 21 1.71 -9.69 -22.11
CA ALA A 21 1.95 -11.03 -22.64
C ALA A 21 2.62 -11.94 -21.60
N TYR A 22 3.54 -11.41 -20.78
CA TYR A 22 4.13 -12.13 -19.64
C TYR A 22 3.07 -12.47 -18.58
N LEU A 23 2.19 -11.52 -18.23
CA LEU A 23 1.11 -11.75 -17.27
C LEU A 23 0.13 -12.83 -17.75
N ALA A 24 -0.19 -12.84 -19.04
CA ALA A 24 -1.08 -13.85 -19.64
C ALA A 24 -0.52 -15.28 -19.61
N GLN A 25 0.80 -15.44 -19.39
CA GLN A 25 1.46 -16.74 -19.25
C GLN A 25 1.54 -17.22 -17.80
N GLN A 26 1.16 -16.39 -16.82
CA GLN A 26 1.20 -16.77 -15.40
C GLN A 26 0.05 -17.71 -15.07
N ASP A 27 0.31 -18.64 -14.16
CA ASP A 27 -0.70 -19.57 -13.67
C ASP A 27 -1.61 -18.88 -12.64
N GLY A 28 -2.85 -18.61 -13.05
CA GLY A 28 -3.86 -18.01 -12.17
C GLY A 28 -4.35 -18.95 -11.07
N GLU A 29 -4.33 -20.27 -11.28
CA GLU A 29 -4.76 -21.25 -10.28
C GLU A 29 -3.75 -21.32 -9.13
N VAL A 30 -2.45 -21.27 -9.43
CA VAL A 30 -1.39 -21.18 -8.42
C VAL A 30 -1.55 -19.92 -7.57
N ALA A 31 -1.76 -18.77 -8.21
CA ALA A 31 -1.97 -17.51 -7.49
C ALA A 31 -3.25 -17.55 -6.62
N GLN A 32 -4.34 -18.10 -7.14
CA GLN A 32 -5.60 -18.22 -6.41
C GLN A 32 -5.47 -19.18 -5.22
N ALA A 33 -4.80 -20.32 -5.39
CA ALA A 33 -4.56 -21.28 -4.32
C ALA A 33 -3.72 -20.66 -3.20
N TYR A 34 -2.65 -19.94 -3.55
CA TYR A 34 -1.83 -19.21 -2.59
C TYR A 34 -2.65 -18.20 -1.77
N TRP A 35 -3.44 -17.34 -2.42
CA TRP A 35 -4.23 -16.34 -1.70
C TRP A 35 -5.36 -16.94 -0.86
N ARG A 36 -5.92 -18.08 -1.29
CA ARG A 36 -6.93 -18.80 -0.49
C ARG A 36 -6.34 -19.32 0.81
N ASP A 37 -5.12 -19.85 0.76
CA ASP A 37 -4.40 -20.35 1.93
C ASP A 37 -4.00 -19.20 2.86
N VAL A 38 -3.36 -18.16 2.32
CA VAL A 38 -2.92 -16.97 3.09
C VAL A 38 -4.08 -16.27 3.82
N LEU A 39 -5.29 -16.29 3.24
CA LEU A 39 -6.47 -15.63 3.80
C LEU A 39 -7.40 -16.60 4.57
N ALA A 40 -7.03 -17.87 4.72
CA ALA A 40 -7.91 -18.89 5.31
C ALA A 40 -8.28 -18.58 6.78
N GLU A 41 -7.36 -17.98 7.53
CA GLU A 41 -7.53 -17.63 8.95
C GLU A 41 -8.12 -16.23 9.18
N VAL A 42 -8.50 -15.52 8.11
CA VAL A 42 -9.11 -14.18 8.24
C VAL A 42 -10.60 -14.35 8.55
N GLU A 43 -10.96 -14.27 9.83
CA GLU A 43 -12.34 -14.49 10.29
C GLU A 43 -13.24 -13.25 10.11
N HIS A 44 -12.66 -12.05 10.25
CA HIS A 44 -13.43 -10.81 10.21
C HIS A 44 -12.65 -9.66 9.58
N LYS A 45 -13.39 -8.70 9.01
CA LYS A 45 -12.82 -7.42 8.58
C LYS A 45 -12.37 -6.64 9.82
N THR A 46 -11.26 -5.92 9.72
CA THR A 46 -10.79 -5.03 10.80
C THR A 46 -11.85 -3.97 11.10
N PRO A 47 -12.45 -3.94 12.31
CA PRO A 47 -13.39 -2.89 12.66
C PRO A 47 -12.67 -1.55 12.80
N LEU A 48 -13.33 -0.48 12.36
CA LEU A 48 -12.87 0.90 12.55
C LEU A 48 -13.83 1.61 13.50
N PRO A 49 -13.33 2.33 14.54
CA PRO A 49 -14.19 3.16 15.35
C PRO A 49 -14.96 4.13 14.45
N LEU A 50 -16.26 4.29 14.71
CA LEU A 50 -17.14 5.25 14.03
C LEU A 50 -17.45 4.92 12.55
N ALA A 51 -17.10 3.74 12.04
CA ALA A 51 -17.43 3.33 10.68
C ALA A 51 -18.94 3.39 10.39
N HIS A 52 -19.77 2.96 11.35
CA HIS A 52 -21.22 2.97 11.23
C HIS A 52 -21.80 4.40 11.19
N GLN A 53 -21.30 5.31 12.03
CA GLN A 53 -21.74 6.70 12.08
C GLN A 53 -21.42 7.46 10.78
N ARG A 54 -20.28 7.16 10.15
CA ARG A 54 -19.93 7.76 8.84
C ARG A 54 -20.73 7.22 7.67
N ALA A 55 -21.24 5.99 7.73
CA ALA A 55 -22.05 5.42 6.65
C ALA A 55 -23.37 6.19 6.48
N GLU A 56 -23.98 6.61 7.59
CA GLU A 56 -25.22 7.41 7.62
C GLU A 56 -24.98 8.86 7.17
N GLN A 57 -23.81 9.43 7.50
CA GLN A 57 -23.42 10.80 7.10
C GLN A 57 -22.94 10.91 5.65
N ARG A 58 -22.44 9.81 5.06
CA ARG A 58 -21.89 9.77 3.69
C ARG A 58 -22.88 10.11 2.57
N ALA A 59 -24.19 10.10 2.86
CA ALA A 59 -25.19 10.54 1.89
C ALA A 59 -25.12 12.05 1.58
N GLN A 60 -24.39 12.85 2.39
CA GLN A 60 -24.39 14.32 2.30
C GLN A 60 -22.99 14.97 2.13
N GLU A 61 -21.89 14.19 2.13
CA GLU A 61 -20.52 14.71 2.01
C GLU A 61 -19.81 14.25 0.72
N PRO A 62 -18.79 15.00 0.22
CA PRO A 62 -17.97 14.54 -0.89
C PRO A 62 -17.27 13.21 -0.55
N ALA A 63 -17.31 12.28 -1.51
CA ALA A 63 -16.90 10.89 -1.31
C ALA A 63 -15.42 10.70 -0.89
N MET A 64 -14.57 11.71 -1.08
CA MET A 64 -13.13 11.67 -0.80
C MET A 64 -12.64 12.95 -0.13
N GLN A 65 -11.88 12.80 0.95
CA GLN A 65 -11.16 13.87 1.63
C GLN A 65 -9.67 13.50 1.70
N ALA A 66 -8.79 14.46 1.45
CA ALA A 66 -7.34 14.26 1.52
C ALA A 66 -6.76 14.92 2.77
N ARG A 67 -5.86 14.20 3.46
CA ARG A 67 -5.05 14.71 4.56
C ARG A 67 -3.60 14.33 4.31
N THR A 68 -2.72 15.31 4.39
CA THR A 68 -1.27 15.13 4.15
C THR A 68 -0.52 15.40 5.44
N VAL A 69 0.41 14.51 5.76
CA VAL A 69 1.38 14.68 6.83
C VAL A 69 2.76 14.60 6.21
N THR A 70 3.59 15.61 6.45
CA THR A 70 4.95 15.71 5.90
C THR A 70 5.96 15.56 7.03
N PHE A 71 6.98 14.75 6.78
CA PHE A 71 8.07 14.51 7.72
C PHE A 71 9.25 15.40 7.31
N SER A 72 10.05 15.86 8.28
CA SER A 72 11.29 16.58 7.97
C SER A 72 12.30 15.67 7.26
N GLU A 73 13.31 16.28 6.64
CA GLU A 73 14.41 15.52 6.03
C GLU A 73 15.13 14.64 7.06
N GLU A 74 15.35 15.16 8.27
CA GLU A 74 15.93 14.41 9.38
C GLU A 74 15.08 13.18 9.77
N GLN A 75 13.76 13.37 9.94
CA GLN A 75 12.83 12.28 10.25
C GLN A 75 12.78 11.22 9.15
N THR A 76 12.79 11.67 7.89
CA THR A 76 12.79 10.80 6.71
C THR A 76 14.10 10.01 6.61
N GLY A 77 15.23 10.67 6.89
CA GLY A 77 16.54 10.03 6.95
C GLY A 77 16.61 8.97 8.05
N ALA A 78 16.09 9.27 9.24
CA ALA A 78 16.04 8.33 10.35
C ALA A 78 15.19 7.08 10.03
N LEU A 79 14.01 7.26 9.42
CA LEU A 79 13.16 6.15 8.97
C LEU A 79 13.85 5.29 7.90
N SER A 80 14.50 5.94 6.93
CA SER A 80 15.22 5.24 5.86
C SER A 80 16.38 4.41 6.41
N ALA A 81 17.14 4.96 7.35
CA ALA A 81 18.22 4.26 8.03
C ALA A 81 17.70 3.07 8.86
N PHE A 82 16.57 3.23 9.55
CA PHE A 82 15.93 2.15 10.30
C PHE A 82 15.44 1.02 9.40
N ALA A 83 14.78 1.34 8.28
CA ALA A 83 14.34 0.37 7.29
C ALA A 83 15.53 -0.45 6.77
N LYS A 84 16.62 0.22 6.40
CA LYS A 84 17.85 -0.41 5.91
C LYS A 84 18.48 -1.35 6.95
N ARG A 85 18.61 -0.91 8.21
CA ARG A 85 19.15 -1.75 9.30
C ARG A 85 18.29 -2.98 9.57
N SER A 86 16.98 -2.86 9.38
CA SER A 86 16.01 -3.94 9.60
C SER A 86 15.75 -4.77 8.34
N GLN A 87 16.52 -4.57 7.25
CA GLN A 87 16.38 -5.25 5.96
C GLN A 87 14.94 -5.19 5.40
N THR A 88 14.27 -4.06 5.59
CA THR A 88 12.91 -3.83 5.14
C THR A 88 12.80 -2.52 4.35
N THR A 89 11.61 -2.20 3.85
CA THR A 89 11.33 -0.94 3.15
C THR A 89 10.56 0.03 4.04
N VAL A 90 10.66 1.33 3.74
CA VAL A 90 9.85 2.35 4.43
C VAL A 90 8.35 2.07 4.30
N ASN A 91 7.90 1.52 3.16
CA ASN A 91 6.51 1.09 2.97
C ASN A 91 6.08 0.05 4.03
N ILE A 92 6.90 -0.96 4.30
CA ILE A 92 6.59 -1.97 5.32
C ILE A 92 6.57 -1.36 6.72
N LEU A 93 7.45 -0.39 7.02
CA LEU A 93 7.39 0.31 8.31
C LEU A 93 6.08 1.09 8.48
N VAL A 94 5.64 1.79 7.43
CA VAL A 94 4.38 2.54 7.44
C VAL A 94 3.18 1.58 7.59
N GLN A 95 3.18 0.46 6.86
CA GLN A 95 2.15 -0.58 7.01
C GLN A 95 2.14 -1.17 8.42
N GLY A 96 3.31 -1.42 9.03
CA GLY A 96 3.41 -1.90 10.41
C GLY A 96 2.89 -0.88 11.43
N ALA A 97 3.24 0.39 11.28
CA ALA A 97 2.71 1.47 12.11
C ALA A 97 1.18 1.61 11.97
N TRP A 98 0.66 1.45 10.74
CA TRP A 98 -0.77 1.44 10.47
C TRP A 98 -1.47 0.24 11.11
N ALA A 99 -0.89 -0.96 11.03
CA ALA A 99 -1.42 -2.16 11.67
C ALA A 99 -1.51 -2.01 13.20
N LEU A 100 -0.46 -1.46 13.83
CA LEU A 100 -0.44 -1.17 15.27
C LEU A 100 -1.51 -0.15 15.66
N LEU A 101 -1.70 0.89 14.84
CA LEU A 101 -2.74 1.87 15.05
C LEU A 101 -4.14 1.23 14.99
N LEU A 102 -4.42 0.48 13.94
CA LEU A 102 -5.70 -0.23 13.79
C LEU A 102 -5.97 -1.19 14.94
N SER A 103 -4.97 -1.97 15.35
CA SER A 103 -5.07 -2.86 16.52
C SER A 103 -5.46 -2.11 17.79
N LYS A 104 -4.79 -0.99 18.07
CA LYS A 104 -5.07 -0.13 19.23
C LYS A 104 -6.48 0.46 19.22
N TYR A 105 -7.06 0.71 18.05
CA TYR A 105 -8.36 1.34 17.89
C TYR A 105 -9.50 0.33 17.65
N GLY A 106 -9.33 -0.94 18.01
CA GLY A 106 -10.41 -1.92 18.01
C GLY A 106 -10.22 -3.06 17.02
N GLY A 107 -9.15 -3.05 16.24
CA GLY A 107 -8.76 -4.14 15.36
C GLY A 107 -8.35 -5.44 16.07
N GLY A 108 -8.22 -5.43 17.40
CA GLY A 108 -7.82 -6.63 18.16
C GLY A 108 -6.40 -7.07 17.83
N SER A 109 -6.11 -8.36 18.02
CA SER A 109 -4.80 -8.96 17.75
C SER A 109 -4.60 -9.36 16.28
N GLN A 110 -5.66 -9.40 15.46
CA GLN A 110 -5.60 -9.74 14.04
C GLN A 110 -6.18 -8.59 13.22
N VAL A 111 -5.32 -7.92 12.44
CA VAL A 111 -5.67 -6.77 11.60
C VAL A 111 -5.39 -7.11 10.14
N VAL A 112 -6.39 -6.87 9.29
CA VAL A 112 -6.32 -7.02 7.83
C VAL A 112 -6.72 -5.72 7.13
N PHE A 113 -5.91 -5.30 6.15
CA PHE A 113 -6.18 -4.16 5.29
C PHE A 113 -5.51 -4.36 3.92
N GLY A 114 -6.03 -3.69 2.89
CA GLY A 114 -5.43 -3.70 1.55
C GLY A 114 -4.19 -2.82 1.48
N SER A 115 -3.21 -3.24 0.68
CA SER A 115 -2.03 -2.46 0.34
C SER A 115 -1.83 -2.44 -1.17
N THR A 116 -1.37 -1.30 -1.69
CA THR A 116 -1.05 -1.15 -3.11
C THR A 116 0.46 -1.21 -3.28
N THR A 117 0.92 -2.02 -4.22
CA THR A 117 2.33 -2.13 -4.61
C THR A 117 2.49 -1.76 -6.08
N SER A 118 3.72 -1.46 -6.51
CA SER A 118 4.04 -1.05 -7.89
C SER A 118 5.28 -1.77 -8.39
#